data_AF-A0AAV3KYE9-F1
#
_entry.id   AF-A0AAV3KYE9-F1
#
_cell.length_a   1.000
_cell.length_b   1.000
_cell.length_c   1.000
_cell.angle_alpha   90.00
_cell.angle_beta   90.00
_cell.angle_gamma   90.00
#
_symmetry.space_group_name_H-M   'P 1'
#
loop_
_entity.id
_entity.type
_entity.pdbx_description
1 polymer ?
#
loop_
_entity_poly.entity_id
_entity_poly.type
_entity_poly.pdbx_seq_one_letter_code
_entity_poly.pdbx_strand_id
1 'polypeptide(L)'
;MLKSGKYIAEHDNGIFDRYRIVMSVKETEKSYIFELLEYVSRYSSAQMDMLFDKSKRVLISKFKGGHAMRIWSDHDFTLYPYQAGIPFHFERVSEGGSAEGSGVYG
;
A
#
# COMPACT_ATOMS: atom_id res chain seq x y z
N MET A 1 -7.50 1.84 14.10
CA MET A 1 -6.04 1.89 13.85
C MET A 1 -5.69 0.64 13.07
N LEU A 2 -4.91 0.78 12.01
CA LEU A 2 -4.35 -0.32 11.24
C LEU A 2 -3.53 -1.22 12.15
N LYS A 3 -3.80 -2.52 12.05
CA LYS A 3 -2.98 -3.53 12.72
C LYS A 3 -1.59 -3.53 12.11
N SER A 4 -0.57 -3.60 12.96
CA SER A 4 0.78 -3.73 12.44
C SER A 4 0.93 -5.07 11.71
N GLY A 5 1.70 -5.06 10.63
CA GLY A 5 1.94 -6.26 9.84
C GLY A 5 2.27 -5.97 8.38
N LYS A 6 2.29 -7.03 7.58
CA LYS A 6 2.50 -6.95 6.14
C LYS A 6 1.19 -6.64 5.43
N TYR A 7 1.26 -5.74 4.48
CA TYR A 7 0.15 -5.37 3.62
C TYR A 7 0.58 -5.52 2.17
N ILE A 8 -0.37 -5.90 1.31
CA ILE A 8 -0.16 -6.10 -0.10
C ILE A 8 -1.16 -5.29 -0.92
N ALA A 9 -0.65 -4.64 -1.97
CA ALA A 9 -1.43 -4.17 -3.09
C ALA A 9 -1.00 -4.96 -4.33
N GLU A 10 -1.93 -5.64 -4.98
CA GLU A 10 -1.67 -6.45 -6.15
C GLU A 10 -2.73 -6.18 -7.22
N HIS A 11 -2.29 -6.15 -8.47
CA HIS A 11 -3.16 -6.07 -9.63
C HIS A 11 -2.64 -7.05 -10.68
N ASP A 12 -3.51 -7.98 -11.10
CA ASP A 12 -3.17 -9.02 -12.09
C ASP A 12 -4.25 -9.18 -13.17
N ASN A 13 -5.06 -8.16 -13.42
CA ASN A 13 -6.14 -8.23 -14.41
C ASN A 13 -5.65 -8.09 -15.86
N GLY A 14 -4.35 -7.82 -16.08
CA GLY A 14 -3.77 -7.63 -17.40
C GLY A 14 -2.26 -7.72 -17.43
N ILE A 15 -1.71 -8.10 -18.59
CA ILE A 15 -0.26 -8.14 -18.85
C ILE A 15 0.35 -6.72 -18.82
N PHE A 16 -0.46 -5.69 -19.05
CA PHE A 16 -0.05 -4.31 -19.28
C PHE A 16 -0.03 -3.42 -18.02
N ASP A 17 -0.59 -3.86 -16.91
CA ASP A 17 -0.75 -3.07 -15.68
C ASP A 17 -0.44 -3.88 -14.41
N ARG A 18 0.17 -5.06 -14.57
CA ARG A 18 0.54 -5.92 -13.46
C ARG A 18 1.54 -5.24 -12.52
N TYR A 19 1.16 -5.18 -11.25
CA TYR A 19 2.05 -4.77 -10.16
C TYR A 19 1.79 -5.59 -8.90
N ARG A 20 2.82 -5.63 -8.06
CA ARG A 20 2.78 -6.18 -6.71
C ARG A 20 3.64 -5.31 -5.79
N ILE A 21 3.02 -4.80 -4.73
CA ILE A 21 3.66 -3.93 -3.73
C ILE A 21 3.40 -4.55 -2.37
N VAL A 22 4.46 -4.88 -1.64
CA VAL A 22 4.37 -5.40 -0.28
C VAL A 22 5.09 -4.45 0.66
N MET A 23 4.41 -4.06 1.74
CA MET A 23 4.96 -3.18 2.76
C MET A 23 4.72 -3.69 4.17
N SER A 24 5.66 -3.41 5.07
CA SER A 24 5.42 -3.45 6.51
C SER A 24 4.76 -2.14 6.93
N VAL A 25 3.63 -2.24 7.63
CA VAL A 25 2.85 -1.10 8.09
C VAL A 25 2.86 -1.08 9.61
N LYS A 26 3.15 0.10 10.17
CA LYS A 26 2.96 0.40 11.59
C LYS A 26 2.26 1.75 11.73
N GLU A 27 1.08 1.73 12.33
CA GLU A 27 0.40 2.97 12.71
C GLU A 27 0.87 3.42 14.10
N THR A 28 1.07 4.74 14.23
CA THR A 28 1.27 5.43 15.49
C THR A 28 0.16 6.46 15.68
N GLU A 29 0.09 7.10 16.85
CA GLU A 29 -0.87 8.18 17.07
C GLU A 29 -0.77 9.30 16.03
N LYS A 30 0.46 9.67 15.62
CA LYS A 30 0.70 10.86 14.79
C LYS A 30 1.08 10.56 13.33
N SER A 31 1.38 9.31 13.00
CA SER A 31 1.93 8.95 11.70
C SER A 31 1.69 7.48 11.33
N TYR A 32 1.81 7.21 10.03
CA TYR A 32 1.99 5.87 9.48
C TYR A 32 3.44 5.69 9.10
N ILE A 33 4.01 4.55 9.47
CA ILE A 33 5.37 4.16 9.09
C ILE A 33 5.22 3.00 8.11
N PHE A 34 5.77 3.20 6.92
CA PHE A 34 5.80 2.22 5.84
C PHE A 34 7.23 1.81 5.57
N GLU A 35 7.46 0.52 5.41
CA GLU A 35 8.72 -0.03 4.93
C GLU A 35 8.45 -0.93 3.73
N LEU A 36 9.04 -0.59 2.59
CA LEU A 36 8.89 -1.31 1.34
C LEU A 36 9.66 -2.64 1.41
N LEU A 37 8.93 -3.75 1.30
CA LEU A 37 9.48 -5.11 1.35
C LEU A 37 9.63 -5.70 -0.06
N GLU A 38 8.63 -5.48 -0.92
CA GLU A 38 8.62 -5.96 -2.30
C GLU A 38 8.01 -4.90 -3.20
N TYR A 39 8.64 -4.67 -4.35
CA TYR A 39 8.10 -3.83 -5.40
C TYR A 39 8.42 -4.46 -6.75
N VAL A 40 7.39 -5.02 -7.38
CA VAL A 40 7.46 -5.55 -8.73
C VAL A 40 6.42 -4.79 -9.55
N SER A 41 6.87 -4.01 -10.51
CA SER A 41 5.99 -3.33 -11.45
C SER A 41 6.53 -3.52 -12.85
N ARG A 42 5.68 -4.02 -13.76
CA ARG A 42 6.10 -4.19 -15.16
C ARG A 42 6.23 -2.85 -15.90
N TYR A 43 5.44 -1.87 -15.46
CA TYR A 43 5.56 -0.47 -15.84
C TYR A 43 5.84 0.28 -14.54
N SER A 44 7.03 0.87 -14.39
CA SER A 44 7.40 1.66 -13.20
C SER A 44 6.22 2.57 -12.81
N SER A 45 5.62 2.30 -11.66
CA SER A 45 4.70 3.24 -11.07
C SER A 45 5.57 4.34 -10.48
N ALA A 46 5.94 5.30 -11.32
CA ALA A 46 6.83 6.42 -10.98
C ALA A 46 6.46 7.10 -9.65
N GLN A 47 5.18 7.01 -9.26
CA GLN A 47 4.63 7.50 -7.99
C GLN A 47 5.13 6.72 -6.76
N MET A 48 5.22 5.38 -6.82
CA MET A 48 5.80 4.58 -5.73
C MET A 48 7.33 4.69 -5.70
N ASP A 49 7.96 4.75 -6.88
CA ASP A 49 9.39 5.05 -6.97
C ASP A 49 9.70 6.39 -6.30
N MET A 50 8.92 7.44 -6.56
CA MET A 50 9.06 8.74 -5.89
C MET A 50 8.82 8.68 -4.38
N LEU A 51 7.84 7.90 -3.91
CA LEU A 51 7.54 7.78 -2.48
C LEU A 51 8.73 7.19 -1.73
N PHE A 52 9.41 6.21 -2.32
CA PHE A 52 10.54 5.49 -1.69
C PHE A 52 11.92 5.84 -2.25
N ASP A 53 12.03 6.86 -3.13
CA ASP A 53 13.26 7.28 -3.83
C ASP A 53 14.43 7.53 -2.86
N LYS A 54 14.13 8.21 -1.75
CA LYS A 54 15.13 8.56 -0.74
C LYS A 54 15.41 7.46 0.27
N SER A 55 14.44 6.57 0.49
CA SER A 55 14.48 5.57 1.56
C SER A 55 13.39 4.53 1.36
N LYS A 56 13.74 3.26 1.59
CA LYS A 56 12.77 2.15 1.66
C LYS A 56 11.76 2.31 2.80
N ARG A 57 12.05 3.18 3.76
CA ARG A 57 11.17 3.50 4.89
C ARG A 57 10.69 4.94 4.81
N VAL A 58 9.37 5.12 4.85
CA VAL A 58 8.69 6.41 4.77
C VAL A 58 7.80 6.62 5.98
N LEU A 59 7.76 7.85 6.48
CA LEU A 59 6.86 8.27 7.54
C LEU A 59 5.87 9.29 6.97
N ILE A 60 4.58 8.97 7.02
CA ILE A 60 3.50 9.86 6.59
C ILE A 60 2.80 10.41 7.84
N SER A 61 2.86 11.72 8.05
CA SER A 61 2.16 12.39 9.14
C SER A 61 0.66 12.44 8.88
N LYS A 62 -0.16 12.12 9.90
CA LYS A 62 -1.61 12.28 9.85
C LYS A 62 -2.08 13.73 9.82
N PHE A 63 -1.25 14.65 10.33
CA PHE A 63 -1.61 16.05 10.52
C PHE A 63 -0.88 17.01 9.59
N LYS A 64 0.25 16.58 9.02
CA LYS A 64 1.15 17.42 8.20
C LYS A 64 1.60 16.73 6.91
N GLY A 65 0.88 15.69 6.47
CA GLY A 65 1.24 14.91 5.28
C GLY A 65 0.67 15.53 4.00
N GLY A 66 1.49 15.55 2.95
CA GLY A 66 1.03 15.85 1.58
C GLY A 66 0.39 14.64 0.88
N HIS A 67 0.39 13.46 1.50
CA HIS A 67 -0.18 12.25 0.91
C HIS A 67 -1.60 12.03 1.43
N ALA A 68 -2.53 11.77 0.53
CA ALA A 68 -3.87 11.34 0.92
C ALA A 68 -3.84 9.85 1.26
N MET A 69 -4.46 9.50 2.39
CA MET A 69 -4.67 8.11 2.77
C MET A 69 -6.07 7.94 3.33
N ARG A 70 -6.76 6.88 2.92
CA ARG A 70 -8.09 6.54 3.40
C ARG A 70 -8.05 5.16 4.04
N ILE A 71 -8.42 5.09 5.31
CA ILE A 71 -8.55 3.84 6.04
C ILE A 71 -10.00 3.38 5.91
N TRP A 72 -10.25 2.13 5.50
CA TRP A 72 -11.60 1.57 5.50
C TRP A 72 -11.83 0.61 6.67
N SER A 73 -10.80 -0.13 7.11
CA SER A 73 -10.86 -0.99 8.30
C SER A 73 -9.54 -1.00 9.10
N ASP A 74 -9.40 -1.88 10.10
CA ASP A 74 -8.13 -2.13 10.77
C ASP A 74 -7.16 -3.03 9.96
N HIS A 75 -7.61 -3.55 8.80
CA HIS A 75 -6.83 -4.46 7.94
C HIS A 75 -6.69 -3.98 6.51
N ASP A 76 -7.26 -2.84 6.13
CA ASP A 76 -7.11 -2.32 4.78
C ASP A 76 -7.12 -0.79 4.73
N PHE A 77 -6.50 -0.26 3.66
CA PHE A 77 -6.47 1.16 3.37
C PHE A 77 -6.15 1.43 1.90
N THR A 78 -6.39 2.66 1.47
CA THR A 78 -5.96 3.19 0.19
C THR A 78 -4.93 4.29 0.39
N LEU A 79 -3.79 4.19 -0.28
CA LEU A 79 -2.72 5.20 -0.27
C LEU A 79 -2.60 5.87 -1.64
N TYR A 80 -2.47 7.20 -1.63
CA TYR A 80 -2.08 8.00 -2.78
C TYR A 80 -0.59 8.39 -2.63
N PRO A 81 0.33 7.72 -3.34
CA PRO A 81 1.76 7.95 -3.18
C PRO A 81 2.19 9.36 -3.63
N TYR A 82 1.38 10.01 -4.47
CA TYR A 82 1.56 11.39 -4.87
C TYR A 82 0.22 12.13 -4.79
N GLN A 83 0.26 13.44 -4.53
CA GLN A 83 -0.91 14.32 -4.29
C GLN A 83 -2.02 14.19 -5.35
N ALA A 84 -1.67 13.79 -6.58
CA ALA A 84 -2.58 13.37 -7.63
C ALA A 84 -1.98 12.15 -8.34
N GLY A 85 -2.70 11.02 -8.36
CA GLY A 85 -2.17 9.77 -8.91
C GLY A 85 -3.16 8.63 -8.78
N ILE A 86 -2.74 7.45 -9.26
CA ILE A 86 -3.55 6.24 -9.17
C ILE A 86 -3.39 5.71 -7.73
N PRO A 87 -4.50 5.57 -6.98
CA PRO A 87 -4.43 5.03 -5.63
C PRO A 87 -4.07 3.54 -5.64
N PHE A 88 -3.42 3.10 -4.56
CA PHE A 88 -3.15 1.70 -4.32
C PHE A 88 -3.96 1.23 -3.11
N HIS A 89 -4.77 0.19 -3.30
CA HIS A 89 -5.50 -0.48 -2.22
C HIS A 89 -4.62 -1.56 -1.60
N PHE A 90 -4.44 -1.50 -0.28
CA PHE A 90 -3.61 -2.39 0.50
C PHE A 90 -4.46 -3.20 1.47
N GLU A 91 -4.26 -4.51 1.46
CA GLU A 91 -4.90 -5.45 2.37
C GLU A 91 -3.85 -6.14 3.24
N ARG A 92 -4.15 -6.33 4.52
CA ARG A 92 -3.26 -7.00 5.46
C ARG A 92 -3.15 -8.47 5.10
N VAL A 93 -1.93 -8.96 4.93
CA VAL A 93 -1.65 -10.38 4.78
C VAL A 93 -1.94 -11.05 6.12
N SER A 94 -2.92 -11.94 6.15
CA SER A 94 -3.22 -12.72 7.35
C SER A 94 -2.04 -13.65 7.66
N GLU A 95 -1.69 -13.77 8.94
CA GLU A 95 -0.76 -14.82 9.39
C GLU A 95 -1.51 -16.16 9.31
N GLY A 96 -1.62 -16.72 8.11
CA GLY A 96 -2.26 -18.02 7.86
C GLY A 96 -3.09 -18.15 6.58
N GLY A 97 -3.22 -17.13 5.75
CA GLY A 97 -4.03 -17.19 4.52
C GLY A 97 -3.19 -16.99 3.27
N SER A 98 -3.03 -18.06 2.49
CA SER A 98 -2.91 -17.97 1.03
C SER A 98 -3.97 -17.03 0.50
N ALA A 99 -3.58 -16.12 -0.40
CA ALA A 99 -4.48 -15.25 -1.12
C ALA A 99 -5.44 -16.10 -1.97
N GLU A 100 -6.59 -16.47 -1.41
CA GLU A 100 -7.73 -16.93 -2.19
C GLU A 100 -8.64 -15.74 -2.42
N GLY A 101 -8.73 -15.34 -3.68
CA GLY A 101 -9.43 -14.14 -4.12
C GLY A 101 -10.90 -14.14 -3.72
N SER A 102 -11.32 -13.07 -3.05
CA SER A 102 -12.71 -12.69 -2.93
C SER A 102 -13.17 -11.99 -4.22
N GLY A 103 -13.19 -12.74 -5.32
CA GLY A 103 -13.97 -12.39 -6.50
C GLY A 103 -15.42 -12.77 -6.28
N VAL A 104 -16.19 -11.92 -5.59
CA VAL A 104 -17.65 -11.96 -5.65
C VAL A 104 -18.14 -10.56 -6.01
N TYR A 105 -18.19 -10.29 -7.31
CA TYR A 105 -19.20 -9.38 -7.85
C TYR A 105 -20.34 -10.26 -8.37
N GLY A 106 -21.56 -9.93 -7.95
CA GLY A 106 -22.78 -10.70 -8.21
C GLY A 106 -23.34 -10.60 -9.61
#